data_AF-A0A2D4UIW3-F1
#
_entry.id   AF-A0A2D4UIW3-F1
#
_cell.length_a   1.000
_cell.length_b   1.000
_cell.length_c   1.000
_cell.angle_alpha   90.00
_cell.angle_beta   90.00
_cell.angle_gamma   90.00
#
_symmetry.space_group_name_H-M   'P 1'
#
loop_
_entity.id
_entity.type
_entity.pdbx_description
1 polymer ?
#
loop_
_entity_poly.entity_id
_entity_poly.type
_entity_poly.pdbx_seq_one_letter_code
_entity_poly.pdbx_strand_id
1 'polypeptide(L)' 'MTPAQKVNFERLIKPKHIAFVGGVDAEIAIGEAKRAGFKGLIWPVNPRREELGGHKCFQALEDLPSSPDAVYLAIP' A
#
# COMPACT_ATOMS: atom_id res chain seq x y z
N MET A 1 -0.12 15.38 -20.27
CA MET A 1 -0.22 13.89 -20.30
C MET A 1 -1.08 13.49 -21.48
N THR A 2 -0.55 12.62 -22.35
CA THR A 2 -1.30 12.07 -23.49
C THR A 2 -2.39 11.09 -23.00
N PRO A 3 -3.39 10.76 -23.84
CA PRO A 3 -4.38 9.74 -23.50
C PRO A 3 -3.73 8.39 -23.13
N ALA A 4 -2.71 7.95 -23.87
CA ALA A 4 -1.98 6.71 -23.57
C ALA A 4 -1.26 6.78 -22.21
N GLN A 5 -0.66 7.92 -21.86
CA GLN A 5 -0.04 8.10 -20.55
C GLN A 5 -1.09 8.07 -19.42
N LYS A 6 -2.30 8.62 -19.63
CA LYS A 6 -3.39 8.54 -18.64
C LYS A 6 -3.76 7.10 -18.34
N VAL A 7 -3.95 6.28 -19.38
CA VAL A 7 -4.28 4.85 -19.25
C VAL A 7 -3.19 4.12 -18.45
N ASN A 8 -1.91 4.40 -18.71
CA ASN A 8 -0.80 3.76 -17.99
C ASN A 8 -0.79 4.05 -16.48
N PHE A 9 -1.30 5.20 -16.05
CA PHE A 9 -1.35 5.60 -14.63
C PHE A 9 -2.66 5.23 -13.93
N GLU A 10 -3.63 4.62 -14.61
CA GLU A 10 -4.95 4.36 -14.02
C GLU A 10 -4.85 3.53 -12.73
N ARG A 11 -3.99 2.51 -12.70
CA ARG A 11 -3.78 1.68 -11.51
C ARG A 11 -3.20 2.49 -10.34
N LEU A 12 -2.28 3.41 -10.61
CA LEU A 12 -1.66 4.23 -9.57
C LEU A 12 -2.62 5.30 -9.01
N ILE A 13 -3.43 5.92 -9.88
CA ILE A 13 -4.36 7.00 -9.49
C ILE A 13 -5.67 6.44 -8.89
N LYS A 14 -6.07 5.22 -9.28
CA LYS A 14 -7.25 4.52 -8.77
C LYS A 14 -6.89 3.11 -8.29
N PRO A 15 -6.03 2.98 -7.27
CA PRO A 15 -5.55 1.68 -6.83
C PRO A 15 -6.68 0.89 -6.16
N LYS A 16 -6.77 -0.40 -6.47
CA LYS A 16 -7.60 -1.37 -5.76
C LYS A 16 -6.89 -1.92 -4.53
N HIS A 17 -5.56 -1.96 -4.56
CA HIS A 17 -4.74 -2.43 -3.45
C HIS A 17 -3.44 -1.62 -3.32
N ILE A 18 -3.09 -1.24 -2.09
CA ILE A 18 -1.86 -0.49 -1.78
C ILE A 18 -1.04 -1.30 -0.76
N ALA A 19 0.23 -1.53 -1.08
CA ALA A 19 1.18 -2.08 -0.14
C ALA A 19 1.87 -0.95 0.64
N PHE A 20 1.96 -1.08 1.97
CA PHE A 20 2.62 -0.12 2.86
C PHE A 20 3.83 -0.79 3.49
N VAL A 21 5.03 -0.48 3.00
CA VAL A 21 6.28 -1.09 3.44
C VAL A 21 6.96 -0.16 4.42
N GLY A 22 7.25 -0.65 5.62
CA GLY A 22 7.92 0.16 6.63
C GLY A 22 7.48 -0.14 8.05
N GLY A 23 7.74 0.81 8.95
CA GLY A 23 7.37 0.74 10.36
C GLY A 23 6.31 1.78 10.73
N VAL A 24 6.65 2.65 11.69
CA VAL A 24 5.73 3.66 12.24
C VAL A 24 5.20 4.61 11.15
N ASP A 25 6.06 5.06 10.22
CA ASP A 25 5.62 5.97 9.16
C ASP A 25 4.64 5.30 8.18
N ALA A 26 4.83 4.01 7.89
CA ALA A 26 3.88 3.23 7.10
C ALA A 26 2.54 3.07 7.82
N GLU A 27 2.55 2.89 9.14
CA GLU A 27 1.34 2.84 9.97
C GLU A 27 0.56 4.15 9.97
N ILE A 28 1.27 5.29 10.05
CA ILE A 28 0.67 6.62 9.91
C ILE A 28 0.03 6.75 8.54
N ALA A 29 0.73 6.37 7.47
CA ALA A 29 0.19 6.41 6.11
C ALA A 29 -1.05 5.52 5.93
N ILE A 30 -1.11 4.35 6.58
CA ILE A 30 -2.32 3.51 6.62
C ILE A 30 -3.49 4.26 7.26
N GLY A 31 -3.23 4.91 8.40
CA GLY A 31 -4.24 5.74 9.10
C GLY A 31 -4.76 6.88 8.21
N GLU A 32 -3.86 7.57 7.51
CA GLU A 32 -4.21 8.65 6.58
C GLU A 32 -4.98 8.16 5.36
N ALA A 33 -4.63 7.01 4.78
CA ALA A 33 -5.37 6.41 3.69
C ALA A 33 -6.82 6.09 4.11
N LYS A 34 -7.00 5.53 5.31
CA LYS A 34 -8.34 5.28 5.89
C LYS A 34 -9.10 6.58 6.11
N ARG A 35 -8.44 7.60 6.70
CA ARG A 35 -9.02 8.92 6.95
C ARG A 35 -9.48 9.61 5.66
N ALA A 36 -8.73 9.45 4.58
CA ALA A 36 -9.07 9.95 3.25
C ALA A 36 -10.18 9.15 2.55
N GLY A 37 -10.69 8.07 3.17
CA GLY A 37 -11.78 7.26 2.63
C GLY A 37 -11.34 6.21 1.62
N PHE A 38 -10.06 5.80 1.62
CA PHE A 38 -9.59 4.71 0.78
C PHE A 38 -10.35 3.41 1.11
N LYS A 39 -10.97 2.82 0.09
CA LYS A 39 -11.79 1.61 0.23
C LYS A 39 -11.16 0.35 -0.37
N GLY A 40 -9.95 0.49 -0.92
CA GLY A 40 -9.20 -0.65 -1.44
C GLY A 40 -8.55 -1.48 -0.33
N LEU A 41 -7.83 -2.52 -0.75
CA LEU A 41 -7.11 -3.39 0.16
C LEU A 41 -5.83 -2.71 0.66
N ILE A 42 -5.60 -2.82 1.96
CA ILE A 42 -4.40 -2.32 2.64
C ILE A 42 -3.54 -3.53 2.98
N TRP A 43 -2.32 -3.56 2.45
CA TRP A 43 -1.36 -4.64 2.69
C TRP A 43 -0.11 -4.08 3.37
N PRO A 44 -0.03 -4.12 4.71
CA PRO A 44 1.18 -3.73 5.40
C PRO A 44 2.26 -4.80 5.20
N VAL A 45 3.51 -4.36 4.97
CA VAL A 45 4.66 -5.25 4.78
C VAL A 45 5.74 -4.86 5.77
N ASN A 46 6.07 -5.78 6.67
CA ASN A 46 7.12 -5.61 7.65
C ASN A 46 7.68 -6.99 8.07
N PRO A 47 9.00 -7.25 7.92
CA PRO A 47 9.61 -8.53 8.26
C PRO A 47 9.65 -8.90 9.75
N ARG A 48 9.16 -8.03 10.64
CA ARG A 48 9.29 -8.19 12.11
C ARG A 48 7.99 -7.97 12.86
N ARG A 49 7.01 -7.30 12.26
CA ARG A 49 5.72 -7.00 12.90
C ARG A 49 4.66 -7.97 12.38
N GLU A 50 3.76 -8.38 13.25
CA GLU A 50 2.61 -9.22 12.88
C GLU A 50 1.41 -8.36 12.44
N GLU A 51 1.35 -7.11 12.89
CA GLU A 51 0.25 -6.18 12.61
C GLU A 51 0.77 -4.73 12.46
N LEU A 52 0.11 -3.95 11.60
CA LEU A 52 0.29 -2.51 11.44
C LEU A 52 -1.06 -1.84 11.14
N GLY A 53 -1.42 -0.80 11.90
CA GLY A 53 -2.61 0.00 11.62
C GLY A 53 -3.93 -0.78 11.60
N GLY A 54 -4.03 -1.87 12.38
CA GLY A 54 -5.22 -2.73 12.42
C GLY A 54 -5.24 -3.85 11.38
N HIS A 55 -4.14 -4.10 10.66
CA HIS A 55 -4.06 -5.06 9.57
C HIS A 55 -2.89 -6.03 9.77
N LYS A 56 -3.12 -7.32 9.49
CA LYS A 56 -2.08 -8.35 9.51
C LYS A 56 -0.98 -7.99 8.50
N CYS A 57 0.27 -8.05 8.95
CA CYS A 57 1.43 -7.81 8.13
C CYS A 57 1.82 -9.04 7.30
N PHE A 58 2.21 -8.78 6.06
CA PHE A 58 3.03 -9.69 5.27
C PHE A 58 4.50 -9.49 5.64
N GLN A 59 5.30 -10.55 5.58
CA GLN A 59 6.72 -10.48 5.96
C GLN A 59 7.57 -9.94 4.81
N ALA A 60 7.19 -10.26 3.57
CA ALA A 60 7.85 -9.80 2.36
C ALA A 60 6.84 -9.41 1.25
N LEU A 61 7.31 -8.74 0.20
CA LEU A 61 6.44 -8.36 -0.94
C LEU A 61 5.99 -9.58 -1.75
N GLU A 62 6.79 -10.63 -1.75
CA GLU A 62 6.54 -11.90 -2.43
C GLU A 62 5.38 -12.68 -1.79
N ASP A 63 5.06 -12.39 -0.52
CA ASP A 63 3.94 -13.01 0.20
C ASP A 63 2.59 -12.39 -0.17
N LEU A 64 2.58 -11.30 -0.96
CA LEU A 64 1.34 -10.62 -1.33
C LEU A 64 0.48 -11.48 -2.26
N PRO A 65 -0.87 -11.42 -2.14
CA PRO A 65 -1.77 -12.21 -2.99
C PRO A 65 -1.65 -11.89 -4.49
N SER A 66 -1.20 -10.69 -4.83
CA SER A 66 -0.93 -10.24 -6.20
C SER A 66 0.00 -9.03 -6.21
N SER A 67 0.50 -8.66 -7.39
CA SER A 67 1.29 -7.43 -7.57
C SER A 67 0.47 -6.19 -7.15
N PRO A 68 0.98 -5.32 -6.27
CA PRO A 68 0.26 -4.12 -5.81
C PRO A 68 0.06 -3.10 -6.94
N ASP A 69 -0.93 -2.20 -6.78
CA ASP A 69 -1.24 -1.15 -7.75
C ASP A 69 -0.41 0.09 -7.44
N ALA A 70 -0.14 0.29 -6.15
CA ALA A 70 0.77 1.28 -5.61
C ALA A 70 1.50 0.72 -4.39
N VAL A 71 2.71 1.22 -4.15
CA VAL A 71 3.49 0.91 -2.96
C VAL A 71 3.89 2.22 -2.29
N TYR A 72 3.60 2.33 -1.01
CA TYR A 72 4.16 3.36 -0.14
C TYR A 72 5.39 2.78 0.56
N LEU A 73 6.56 3.36 0.28
CA LEU A 73 7.84 2.93 0.84
C LEU A 73 8.29 3.92 1.93
N ALA A 74 8.32 3.48 3.18
CA ALA A 74 8.81 4.22 4.32
C ALA A 74 9.82 3.37 5.11
N ILE A 75 11.00 3.24 4.51
CA ILE A 75 12.16 2.52 5.04
C ILE A 75 13.35 3.50 5.12
N PRO A 76 14.33 3.28 6.03
CA PRO A 76 15.54 4.10 6.12
C PRO A 76 16.37 4.09 4.84
#